data_AF-A0A8S1CP23-F1
#
_entry.id   AF-A0A8S1CP23-F1
#
_cell.length_a   1.000
_cell.length_b   1.000
_cell.length_c   1.000
_cell.angle_alpha   90.00
_cell.angle_beta   90.00
_cell.angle_gamma   90.00
#
_symmetry.space_group_name_H-M   'P 1'
#
loop_
_entity.id
_entity.type
_entity.pdbx_description
1 polymer ?
#
loop_
_entity_poly.entity_id
_entity_poly.type
_entity_poly.pdbx_seq_one_letter_code
_entity_poly.pdbx_strand_id
1 'polypeptide(L)'
;MPSELLRKLEIDANHAFDQYRDMYFEGGVSSVYLWDLDHGFAGVILIKKAGDGSKKIKGCWDSIHVFEVQEKPGGRSAHYKLTSTAMLWLQTNKQGSGTMNLGGSLTRQVAQDATVSEASPHIANIGRMVEDMENKIRNTLNEIYFGKTKDIVNGLRSVQPLSEQRQQNALRQELADVIKSRQVKGE
;
A
#
# COMPACT_ATOMS: atom_id res chain seq x y z
N MET A 1 -27.49 9.69 7.96
CA MET A 1 -26.67 9.82 9.17
C MET A 1 -26.48 8.42 9.73
N PRO A 2 -25.27 8.05 10.18
CA PRO A 2 -25.03 6.74 10.77
C PRO A 2 -25.91 6.54 12.02
N SER A 3 -26.25 5.29 12.33
CA SER A 3 -26.92 4.93 13.58
C SER A 3 -26.11 5.39 14.81
N GLU A 4 -26.75 5.56 15.97
CA GLU A 4 -26.05 6.04 17.18
C GLU A 4 -24.89 5.11 17.59
N LEU A 5 -25.10 3.80 17.45
CA LEU A 5 -24.06 2.79 17.70
C LEU A 5 -22.90 2.94 16.72
N LEU A 6 -23.19 3.06 15.43
CA LEU A 6 -22.16 3.19 14.40
C LEU A 6 -21.43 4.52 14.49
N ARG A 7 -22.11 5.60 14.91
CA ARG A 7 -21.49 6.91 15.15
C ARG A 7 -20.48 6.86 16.28
N LYS A 8 -20.76 6.13 17.36
CA LYS A 8 -19.79 5.91 18.44
C LYS A 8 -18.55 5.17 17.92
N LEU A 9 -18.77 4.10 17.14
CA LEU A 9 -17.69 3.34 16.51
C LEU A 9 -16.86 4.19 15.54
N GLU A 10 -17.50 5.10 14.79
CA GLU A 10 -16.84 6.03 13.87
C GLU A 10 -15.92 7.02 14.62
N ILE A 11 -16.35 7.52 15.77
CA ILE A 11 -15.52 8.40 16.63
C ILE A 11 -14.29 7.63 17.12
N ASP A 12 -14.48 6.43 17.66
CA ASP A 12 -13.39 5.58 18.14
C ASP A 12 -12.42 5.20 17.01
N ALA A 13 -12.96 4.92 15.80
CA ALA A 13 -12.16 4.62 14.63
C ALA A 13 -11.34 5.84 14.17
N ASN A 14 -11.91 7.04 14.18
CA ASN A 14 -11.14 8.26 13.88
C ASN A 14 -9.98 8.44 14.86
N HIS A 15 -10.20 8.23 16.16
CA HIS A 15 -9.11 8.32 17.14
C HIS A 15 -8.01 7.26 16.93
N ALA A 16 -8.39 6.02 16.62
CA ALA A 16 -7.44 4.95 16.34
C ALA A 16 -6.61 5.23 15.07
N PHE A 17 -7.27 5.66 13.98
CA PHE A 17 -6.58 5.94 12.72
C PHE A 17 -5.82 7.27 12.70
N ASP A 18 -6.14 8.21 13.60
CA ASP A 18 -5.31 9.39 13.83
C ASP A 18 -3.95 9.01 14.45
N GLN A 19 -3.96 8.10 15.42
CA GLN A 19 -2.74 7.52 16.00
C GLN A 19 -1.96 6.69 14.99
N TYR A 20 -2.65 5.85 14.20
CA TYR A 20 -2.03 5.09 13.10
C TYR A 20 -1.32 6.03 12.13
N ARG A 21 -2.00 7.10 11.69
CA ARG A 21 -1.41 8.12 10.81
C ARG A 21 -0.18 8.73 11.45
N ASP A 22 -0.25 9.14 12.71
CA ASP A 22 0.88 9.80 13.38
C ASP A 22 2.11 8.88 13.47
N MET A 23 1.92 7.60 13.85
CA MET A 23 3.01 6.62 13.93
C MET A 23 3.67 6.32 12.57
N TYR A 24 2.89 6.28 11.48
CA TYR A 24 3.40 5.88 10.16
C TYR A 24 3.80 7.04 9.26
N PHE A 25 3.16 8.21 9.43
CA PHE A 25 3.33 9.36 8.56
C PHE A 25 3.89 10.59 9.27
N GLU A 26 3.95 10.63 10.61
CA GLU A 26 4.46 11.76 11.40
C GLU A 26 3.87 13.11 10.93
N GLY A 27 2.54 13.12 10.75
CA GLY A 27 1.76 14.25 10.26
C GLY A 27 0.81 13.92 9.11
N GLY A 28 0.33 14.95 8.42
CA GLY A 28 -0.75 14.81 7.43
C GLY A 28 -2.14 14.89 8.09
N VAL A 29 -3.16 14.43 7.36
CA VAL A 29 -4.55 14.42 7.80
C VAL A 29 -5.13 13.04 7.56
N SER A 30 -5.91 12.53 8.51
CA SER A 30 -6.72 11.33 8.34
C SER A 30 -8.19 11.61 8.63
N SER A 31 -9.07 10.80 8.05
CA SER A 31 -10.51 10.85 8.33
C SER A 31 -11.12 9.47 8.12
N VAL A 32 -12.05 9.09 8.99
CA VAL A 32 -12.81 7.84 8.89
C VAL A 32 -14.28 8.16 8.83
N TYR A 33 -14.98 7.55 7.88
CA TYR A 33 -16.44 7.67 7.73
C TYR A 33 -17.07 6.29 7.65
N LEU A 34 -18.12 6.05 8.42
CA LEU A 34 -18.85 4.78 8.47
C LEU A 34 -20.30 4.98 8.00
N TRP A 35 -20.87 3.94 7.39
CA TRP A 35 -22.29 3.91 7.04
C TRP A 35 -22.89 2.51 7.25
N ASP A 36 -24.16 2.49 7.67
CA ASP A 36 -24.90 1.26 7.97
C ASP A 36 -25.22 0.48 6.69
N LEU A 37 -25.28 -0.85 6.81
CA LEU A 37 -25.77 -1.78 5.78
C LEU A 37 -26.86 -2.66 6.39
N ASP A 38 -27.66 -3.34 5.56
CA ASP A 38 -28.71 -4.26 6.04
C ASP A 38 -28.16 -5.39 6.92
N HIS A 39 -26.93 -5.84 6.62
CA HIS A 39 -26.26 -6.95 7.29
C HIS A 39 -24.82 -6.59 7.67
N GLY A 40 -24.67 -5.52 8.47
CA GLY A 40 -23.39 -5.06 9.02
C GLY A 40 -23.16 -3.57 8.74
N PHE A 41 -21.93 -3.19 8.40
CA PHE A 41 -21.59 -1.82 8.09
C PHE A 41 -20.41 -1.74 7.13
N ALA A 42 -20.20 -0.59 6.53
CA ALA A 42 -19.04 -0.30 5.72
C ALA A 42 -18.42 1.03 6.13
N GLY A 43 -17.22 1.28 5.65
CA GLY A 43 -16.52 2.50 5.95
C GLY A 43 -15.41 2.80 4.97
N VAL A 44 -14.92 4.04 5.06
CA VAL A 44 -13.74 4.50 4.36
C VAL A 44 -12.78 5.13 5.33
N ILE A 45 -11.50 4.77 5.21
CA ILE A 45 -10.39 5.44 5.89
C ILE A 45 -9.59 6.18 4.82
N LEU A 46 -9.39 7.46 5.06
CA LEU A 46 -8.67 8.37 4.19
C LEU A 46 -7.44 8.88 4.93
N ILE A 47 -6.28 8.85 4.26
CA ILE A 47 -5.05 9.47 4.78
C ILE A 47 -4.44 10.30 3.66
N LYS A 48 -4.10 11.56 3.96
CA LYS A 48 -3.38 12.45 3.06
C LYS A 48 -2.15 13.01 3.75
N LYS A 49 -0.97 12.68 3.22
CA LYS A 49 0.31 13.26 3.65
C LYS A 49 0.94 14.04 2.50
N ALA A 50 0.96 15.36 2.64
CA ALA A 50 1.78 16.21 1.80
C ALA A 50 3.24 16.20 2.31
N GLY A 51 4.20 16.31 1.40
CA GLY A 51 5.60 16.50 1.74
C GLY A 51 5.86 17.84 2.44
N ASP A 52 7.04 17.98 3.01
CA ASP A 52 7.52 19.12 3.82
C ASP A 52 7.61 20.48 3.09
N GLY A 53 7.15 20.56 1.83
CA GLY A 53 7.19 21.79 1.04
C GLY A 53 8.56 22.14 0.49
N SER A 54 9.53 21.21 0.49
CA SER A 54 10.81 21.41 -0.20
C SER A 54 10.61 21.84 -1.66
N LYS A 55 11.25 22.96 -2.04
CA LYS A 55 11.17 23.48 -3.42
C LYS A 55 11.75 22.51 -4.45
N LYS A 56 12.66 21.62 -4.02
CA LYS A 56 13.38 20.68 -4.89
C LYS A 56 12.70 19.32 -4.99
N ILE A 57 12.00 18.89 -3.95
CA ILE A 57 11.32 17.59 -3.90
C ILE A 57 9.93 17.81 -3.33
N LYS A 58 8.92 17.68 -4.17
CA LYS A 58 7.51 17.71 -3.76
C LYS A 58 6.98 16.29 -3.80
N GLY A 59 6.17 15.94 -2.82
CA GLY A 59 5.56 14.62 -2.74
C GLY A 59 4.18 14.70 -2.11
N CYS A 60 3.30 13.79 -2.49
CA CYS A 60 2.02 13.57 -1.83
C CYS A 60 1.73 12.07 -1.81
N TRP A 61 1.27 11.61 -0.66
CA TRP A 61 0.74 10.28 -0.45
C TRP A 61 -0.74 10.39 -0.09
N ASP A 62 -1.57 9.64 -0.80
CA ASP A 62 -3.01 9.53 -0.55
C ASP A 62 -3.38 8.05 -0.38
N SER A 63 -3.92 7.67 0.78
CA SER A 63 -4.49 6.35 1.03
C SER A 63 -6.02 6.43 1.05
N ILE A 64 -6.66 5.48 0.38
CA ILE A 64 -8.11 5.27 0.38
C ILE A 64 -8.36 3.80 0.68
N HIS A 65 -8.92 3.51 1.85
CA HIS A 65 -9.26 2.16 2.28
C HIS A 65 -10.76 2.05 2.45
N VAL A 66 -11.44 1.46 1.47
CA VAL A 66 -12.87 1.16 1.56
C VAL A 66 -13.02 -0.26 2.07
N PHE A 67 -13.76 -0.43 3.15
CA PHE A 67 -14.03 -1.74 3.74
C PHE A 67 -15.51 -1.99 3.93
N GLU A 68 -15.86 -3.27 3.89
CA GLU A 68 -17.20 -3.81 4.14
C GLU A 68 -17.09 -4.87 5.21
N VAL A 69 -17.96 -4.80 6.21
CA VAL A 69 -18.06 -5.76 7.32
C VAL A 69 -19.44 -6.40 7.27
N GLN A 70 -19.47 -7.71 7.04
CA GLN A 70 -20.68 -8.51 7.12
C GLN A 70 -20.67 -9.32 8.42
N GLU A 71 -21.55 -8.95 9.35
CA GLU A 71 -21.64 -9.63 10.64
C GLU A 71 -22.36 -10.98 10.49
N LYS A 72 -21.75 -12.05 10.99
CA LYS A 72 -22.36 -13.39 10.94
C LYS A 72 -23.43 -13.53 12.03
N PRO A 73 -24.44 -14.40 11.85
CA PRO A 73 -25.44 -14.69 12.88
C PRO A 73 -24.77 -15.05 14.22
N GLY A 74 -25.17 -14.36 15.29
CA GLY A 74 -24.60 -14.53 16.63
C GLY A 74 -23.44 -13.60 16.98
N GLY A 75 -23.02 -12.70 16.09
CA GLY A 75 -22.17 -11.53 16.42
C GLY A 75 -20.72 -11.82 16.85
N ARG A 76 -20.30 -13.09 16.90
CA ARG A 76 -18.96 -13.51 17.34
C ARG A 76 -17.92 -13.56 16.22
N SER A 77 -18.33 -13.33 14.99
CA SER A 77 -17.47 -13.32 13.82
C SER A 77 -18.05 -12.46 12.72
N ALA A 78 -17.18 -11.89 11.90
CA ALA A 78 -17.58 -11.10 10.74
C ALA A 78 -16.68 -11.42 9.55
N HIS A 79 -17.24 -11.26 8.36
CA HIS A 79 -16.52 -11.28 7.10
C HIS A 79 -16.11 -9.86 6.73
N TYR A 80 -14.82 -9.65 6.50
CA TYR A 80 -14.24 -8.35 6.18
C TYR A 80 -13.76 -8.37 4.74
N LYS A 81 -14.14 -7.36 3.98
CA LYS A 81 -13.61 -7.12 2.63
C LYS A 81 -12.99 -5.74 2.59
N LEU A 82 -11.73 -5.65 2.23
CA LEU A 82 -10.96 -4.42 2.15
C LEU A 82 -10.51 -4.18 0.71
N THR A 83 -10.84 -3.01 0.18
CA THR A 83 -10.31 -2.46 -1.08
C THR A 83 -9.45 -1.25 -0.76
N SER A 84 -8.16 -1.35 -1.02
CA SER A 84 -7.19 -0.31 -0.71
C SER A 84 -6.59 0.24 -1.98
N THR A 85 -6.61 1.56 -2.12
CA THR A 85 -5.92 2.31 -3.17
C THR A 85 -4.94 3.26 -2.52
N ALA A 86 -3.67 3.20 -2.91
CA ALA A 86 -2.71 4.25 -2.59
C ALA A 86 -2.31 4.99 -3.86
N MET A 87 -2.28 6.32 -3.78
CA MET A 87 -1.76 7.19 -4.83
C MET A 87 -0.50 7.85 -4.33
N LEU A 88 0.54 7.79 -5.16
CA LEU A 88 1.82 8.43 -4.90
C LEU A 88 2.09 9.40 -6.02
N TRP A 89 2.42 10.64 -5.65
CA TRP A 89 2.92 11.63 -6.58
C TRP A 89 4.22 12.21 -6.03
N LEU A 90 5.24 12.25 -6.87
CA LEU A 90 6.57 12.74 -6.58
C LEU A 90 7.04 13.62 -7.74
N GLN A 91 7.53 14.79 -7.41
CA GLN A 91 8.18 15.70 -8.34
C GLN A 91 9.53 16.10 -7.78
N THR A 92 10.60 15.83 -8.52
CA THR A 92 11.94 16.31 -8.21
C THR A 92 12.39 17.30 -9.27
N ASN A 93 12.99 18.41 -8.83
CA ASN A 93 13.62 19.39 -9.69
C ASN A 93 15.06 19.62 -9.21
N LYS A 94 16.01 19.00 -9.92
CA LYS A 94 17.44 19.11 -9.63
C LYS A 94 18.19 19.42 -10.92
N GLN A 95 19.25 20.21 -10.82
CA GLN A 95 20.03 20.66 -11.98
C GLN A 95 20.55 19.50 -12.85
N GLY A 96 20.99 18.39 -12.25
CA GLY A 96 21.54 17.25 -12.99
C GLY A 96 20.51 16.34 -13.67
N SER A 97 19.31 16.19 -13.08
CA SER A 97 18.25 15.32 -13.61
C SER A 97 17.15 16.08 -14.37
N GLY A 98 17.18 17.43 -14.34
CA GLY A 98 16.05 18.25 -14.73
C GLY A 98 14.85 18.06 -13.81
N THR A 99 13.66 18.29 -14.38
CA THR A 99 12.38 18.01 -13.70
C THR A 99 11.92 16.59 -14.02
N MET A 100 11.70 15.79 -12.99
CA MET A 100 11.16 14.43 -13.11
C MET A 100 9.88 14.34 -12.28
N ASN A 101 8.82 13.87 -12.93
CA ASN A 101 7.51 13.63 -12.32
C ASN A 101 7.23 12.12 -12.34
N LEU A 102 6.92 11.59 -11.17
CA LEU A 102 6.57 10.19 -10.95
C LEU A 102 5.22 10.19 -10.26
N GLY A 103 4.21 9.61 -10.89
CA GLY A 103 2.87 9.60 -10.33
C GLY A 103 2.07 8.39 -10.77
N GLY A 104 1.09 8.04 -9.95
CA GLY A 104 0.18 6.93 -10.23
C GLY A 104 -0.37 6.31 -8.96
N SER A 105 -1.03 5.17 -9.14
CA SER A 105 -1.81 4.53 -8.09
C SER A 105 -1.70 3.01 -8.15
N LEU A 106 -1.87 2.36 -7.01
CA LEU A 106 -2.02 0.91 -6.91
C LEU A 106 -3.25 0.57 -6.08
N THR A 107 -4.10 -0.30 -6.63
CA THR A 107 -5.29 -0.81 -5.95
C THR A 107 -5.13 -2.30 -5.69
N ARG A 108 -5.49 -2.74 -4.47
CA ARG A 108 -5.52 -4.14 -4.07
C ARG A 108 -6.78 -4.45 -3.26
N GLN A 109 -7.18 -5.71 -3.29
CA GLN A 109 -8.31 -6.22 -2.53
C GLN A 109 -7.91 -7.44 -1.71
N VAL A 110 -8.50 -7.56 -0.52
CA VAL A 110 -8.38 -8.73 0.34
C VAL A 110 -9.70 -8.95 1.06
N ALA A 111 -10.04 -10.20 1.32
CA ALA A 111 -11.15 -10.56 2.18
C ALA A 111 -10.71 -11.61 3.19
N GLN A 112 -11.24 -11.54 4.41
CA GLN A 112 -10.96 -12.51 5.47
C GLN A 112 -12.10 -12.58 6.47
N ASP A 113 -12.28 -13.75 7.08
CA ASP A 113 -13.12 -13.89 8.26
C ASP A 113 -12.28 -13.67 9.53
N ALA A 114 -12.82 -12.94 10.50
CA ALA A 114 -12.20 -12.81 11.81
C ALA A 114 -13.25 -12.88 12.94
N THR A 115 -12.81 -13.37 14.10
CA THR A 115 -13.62 -13.37 15.31
C THR A 115 -13.75 -11.96 15.86
N VAL A 116 -14.87 -11.69 16.51
CA VAL A 116 -15.18 -10.41 17.15
C VAL A 116 -15.32 -10.67 18.64
N SER A 117 -14.54 -9.94 19.43
CA SER A 117 -14.52 -10.06 20.89
C SER A 117 -14.07 -8.74 21.51
N GLU A 118 -14.19 -8.59 22.83
CA GLU A 118 -13.66 -7.39 23.52
C GLU A 118 -12.14 -7.22 23.32
N ALA A 119 -11.40 -8.33 23.27
CA ALA A 119 -9.96 -8.32 22.99
C ALA A 119 -9.62 -8.06 21.51
N SER A 120 -10.59 -8.26 20.60
CA SER A 120 -10.41 -8.06 19.16
C SER A 120 -11.65 -7.41 18.55
N PRO A 121 -11.86 -6.10 18.80
CA PRO A 121 -13.00 -5.37 18.26
C PRO A 121 -12.85 -5.16 16.75
N HIS A 122 -13.95 -4.78 16.08
CA HIS A 122 -13.95 -4.53 14.63
C HIS A 122 -12.84 -3.57 14.19
N ILE A 123 -12.62 -2.47 14.93
CA ILE A 123 -11.57 -1.49 14.62
C ILE A 123 -10.19 -2.15 14.60
N ALA A 124 -9.89 -3.05 15.54
CA ALA A 124 -8.61 -3.75 15.58
C ALA A 124 -8.45 -4.76 14.43
N ASN A 125 -9.54 -5.44 14.05
CA ASN A 125 -9.55 -6.33 12.88
C ASN A 125 -9.29 -5.56 11.58
N ILE A 126 -10.00 -4.43 11.39
CA ILE A 126 -9.84 -3.56 10.24
C ILE A 126 -8.45 -2.93 10.21
N GLY A 127 -7.97 -2.43 11.36
CA GLY A 127 -6.65 -1.81 11.49
C GLY A 127 -5.52 -2.73 11.04
N ARG A 128 -5.52 -3.99 11.48
CA ARG A 128 -4.55 -5.01 11.03
C ARG A 128 -4.59 -5.24 9.52
N MET A 129 -5.80 -5.33 8.95
CA MET A 129 -5.95 -5.50 7.49
C MET A 129 -5.41 -4.29 6.72
N VAL A 130 -5.67 -3.07 7.20
CA VAL A 130 -5.18 -1.84 6.60
C VAL A 130 -3.66 -1.77 6.69
N GLU A 131 -3.08 -2.04 7.85
CA GLU A 131 -1.64 -2.03 8.08
C GLU A 131 -0.90 -3.01 7.16
N ASP A 132 -1.33 -4.27 7.10
CA ASP A 132 -0.75 -5.29 6.23
C ASP A 132 -0.88 -4.89 4.75
N MET A 133 -2.02 -4.33 4.37
CA MET A 133 -2.27 -3.93 2.98
C MET A 133 -1.43 -2.71 2.58
N GLU A 134 -1.34 -1.70 3.44
CA GLU A 134 -0.48 -0.53 3.22
C GLU A 134 0.98 -0.95 3.08
N ASN A 135 1.48 -1.83 3.93
CA ASN A 135 2.86 -2.32 3.86
C ASN A 135 3.13 -3.04 2.53
N LYS A 136 2.21 -3.90 2.07
CA LYS A 136 2.30 -4.56 0.77
C LYS A 136 2.25 -3.57 -0.40
N ILE A 137 1.36 -2.59 -0.35
CA ILE A 137 1.22 -1.57 -1.38
C ILE A 137 2.48 -0.69 -1.44
N ARG A 138 3.00 -0.25 -0.29
CA ARG A 138 4.23 0.55 -0.18
C ARG A 138 5.44 -0.17 -0.79
N ASN A 139 5.63 -1.45 -0.47
CA ASN A 139 6.70 -2.26 -1.07
C ASN A 139 6.55 -2.39 -2.59
N THR A 140 5.33 -2.66 -3.05
CA THR A 140 5.06 -2.79 -4.50
C THR A 140 5.27 -1.48 -5.25
N LEU A 141 4.83 -0.35 -4.68
CA LEU A 141 5.05 0.97 -5.25
C LEU A 141 6.55 1.28 -5.32
N ASN A 142 7.33 0.94 -4.29
CA ASN A 142 8.78 1.14 -4.31
C ASN A 142 9.45 0.38 -5.48
N GLU A 143 9.12 -0.91 -5.65
CA GLU A 143 9.65 -1.73 -6.74
C GLU A 143 9.26 -1.21 -8.14
N ILE A 144 8.01 -0.80 -8.32
CA ILE A 144 7.54 -0.31 -9.62
C ILE A 144 8.15 1.07 -9.93
N TYR A 145 8.10 2.00 -8.98
CA TYR A 145 8.47 3.39 -9.23
C TYR A 145 9.97 3.60 -9.32
N PHE A 146 10.78 2.88 -8.56
CA PHE A 146 12.22 3.09 -8.52
C PHE A 146 13.02 1.93 -9.13
N GLY A 147 12.41 0.75 -9.27
CA GLY A 147 12.97 -0.37 -10.03
C GLY A 147 12.59 -0.31 -11.50
N LYS A 148 11.31 -0.58 -11.83
CA LYS A 148 10.89 -0.74 -13.23
C LYS A 148 11.09 0.52 -14.07
N THR A 149 10.79 1.72 -13.54
CA THR A 149 11.00 2.96 -14.31
C THR A 149 12.48 3.17 -14.65
N LYS A 150 13.38 2.88 -13.71
CA LYS A 150 14.83 2.98 -13.89
C LYS A 150 15.31 1.99 -14.94
N ASP A 151 14.84 0.75 -14.87
CA ASP A 151 15.20 -0.29 -15.84
C ASP A 151 14.74 0.08 -17.26
N ILE A 152 13.52 0.60 -17.41
CA ILE A 152 13.00 1.06 -18.70
C ILE A 152 13.84 2.23 -19.24
N VAL A 153 14.11 3.25 -18.42
CA VAL A 153 14.91 4.42 -18.83
C VAL A 153 16.32 4.00 -19.26
N ASN A 154 16.98 3.13 -18.49
CA ASN A 154 18.30 2.63 -18.81
C ASN A 154 18.30 1.70 -20.04
N GLY A 155 17.21 0.98 -20.28
CA GLY A 155 17.01 0.17 -21.49
C GLY A 155 16.88 1.01 -22.76
N LEU A 156 16.29 2.20 -22.67
CA LEU A 156 16.18 3.14 -23.80
C LEU A 156 17.51 3.86 -24.08
N ARG A 157 18.28 4.19 -23.05
CA ARG A 157 19.56 4.89 -23.18
C ARG A 157 20.54 4.40 -22.14
N SER A 158 21.34 3.40 -22.53
CA SER A 158 22.43 2.89 -21.71
C SER A 158 23.71 3.71 -21.92
N VAL A 159 24.40 4.01 -20.82
CA VAL A 159 25.78 4.54 -20.86
C VAL A 159 26.78 3.41 -21.07
N GLN A 160 26.43 2.18 -20.67
CA GLN A 160 27.26 1.01 -20.90
C GLN A 160 27.18 0.56 -22.36
N PRO A 161 28.32 0.21 -22.99
CA PRO A 161 28.34 -0.39 -24.31
C PRO A 161 27.45 -1.63 -24.39
N LEU A 162 26.71 -1.75 -25.50
CA LEU A 162 25.85 -2.92 -25.78
C LEU A 162 26.62 -4.25 -25.72
N SER A 163 27.92 -4.25 -26.02
CA SER A 163 28.79 -5.43 -25.94
C SER A 163 28.94 -5.95 -24.51
N GLU A 164 29.18 -5.06 -23.55
CA GLU A 164 29.31 -5.42 -22.13
C GLU A 164 27.98 -5.92 -21.56
N GLN A 165 26.87 -5.29 -21.97
CA GLN A 165 25.54 -5.71 -21.55
C GLN A 165 25.18 -7.11 -22.08
N ARG A 166 25.58 -7.43 -23.33
CA ARG A 166 25.44 -8.77 -23.90
C ARG A 166 26.29 -9.81 -23.14
N GLN A 167 27.53 -9.48 -22.80
CA GLN A 167 28.39 -10.36 -22.01
C GLN A 167 27.82 -10.64 -20.61
N GLN A 168 27.32 -9.61 -19.90
CA GLN A 168 26.68 -9.81 -18.60
C GLN A 168 25.43 -10.70 -18.70
N ASN A 169 24.60 -10.52 -19.73
CA ASN A 169 23.42 -11.35 -19.94
C ASN A 169 23.78 -12.82 -20.23
N ALA A 170 24.82 -13.05 -21.05
CA ALA A 170 25.34 -14.40 -21.32
C ALA A 170 25.85 -15.06 -20.03
N LEU A 171 26.64 -14.34 -19.23
CA LEU A 171 27.13 -14.83 -17.94
C LEU A 171 26.00 -15.15 -16.96
N ARG A 172 24.94 -14.32 -16.91
CA ARG A 172 23.76 -14.59 -16.07
C ARG A 172 23.02 -15.86 -16.49
N GLN A 173 22.87 -16.10 -17.80
CA GLN A 173 22.26 -17.33 -18.30
C GLN A 173 23.13 -18.55 -17.93
N GLU A 174 24.43 -18.47 -18.16
CA GLU A 174 25.37 -19.55 -17.82
C GLU A 174 25.33 -19.88 -16.32
N LEU A 175 25.34 -18.86 -15.45
CA LEU A 175 25.20 -19.05 -14.00
C LEU A 175 23.86 -19.68 -13.62
N ALA A 176 22.75 -19.26 -14.24
CA ALA A 176 21.43 -19.84 -13.98
C ALA A 176 21.38 -21.33 -14.37
N ASP A 177 22.00 -21.70 -15.49
CA ASP A 177 22.09 -23.08 -15.96
C ASP A 177 23.00 -23.94 -15.06
N VAL A 178 24.10 -23.36 -14.57
CA VAL A 178 24.99 -24.01 -13.57
C VAL A 178 24.27 -24.24 -12.24
N ILE A 179 23.46 -23.28 -11.79
CA ILE A 179 22.69 -23.43 -10.54
C ILE A 179 21.62 -24.50 -10.69
N LYS A 180 20.87 -24.52 -11.80
CA LYS A 180 19.88 -25.57 -12.10
C LYS A 180 20.52 -26.95 -12.17
N SER A 181 21.64 -27.10 -12.87
CA SER A 181 22.33 -28.38 -12.98
C SER A 181 22.95 -28.87 -11.66
N ARG A 182 23.28 -27.96 -10.73
CA ARG A 182 23.69 -28.31 -9.36
C ARG A 182 22.52 -28.79 -8.50
N GLN A 183 21.33 -28.22 -8.64
CA GLN A 183 20.14 -28.70 -7.91
C GLN A 183 19.71 -30.11 -8.37
N VAL A 184 19.84 -30.42 -9.67
CA VAL A 184 19.48 -31.74 -10.23
C VAL A 184 20.48 -32.85 -9.83
N LYS A 185 21.71 -32.52 -9.46
CA LYS A 185 22.73 -33.50 -9.00
C LYS A 185 22.72 -33.77 -7.49
N GLY A 186 21.83 -33.11 -6.75
CA GLY A 186 21.71 -33.23 -5.29
C GLY A 186 20.58 -34.15 -4.80
N GLU A 187 19.83 -34.76 -5.72
CA GLU A 187 18.93 -35.91 -5.49
C GLU A 187 19.58 -37.19 -6.03
#